data_AF-A0A8S3SUP5-F1
#
_entry.id   AF-A0A8S3SUP5-F1
#
_cell.length_a   1.000
_cell.length_b   1.000
_cell.length_c   1.000
_cell.angle_alpha   90.00
_cell.angle_beta   90.00
_cell.angle_gamma   90.00
#
_symmetry.space_group_name_H-M   'P 1'
#
loop_
_entity.id
_entity.type
_entity.pdbx_description
1 polymer ?
#
loop_
_entity_poly.entity_id
_entity_poly.type
_entity_poly.pdbx_seq_one_letter_code
_entity_poly.pdbx_strand_id
1 'polypeptide(L)'
;MLANTFERIVIAGAGMTGALSAALLKFDLTSSEIVIIDKSRGTGGRMSTSRSNEVEASTVDLGAQYISVAKDYQIKHKTFHDELVSNGLLAPLIGSIEGDRSAGDTVHYVTPKGVSSLVKHFIKKSGSKSCPHPKINHPRFFTLLCQVLKDLDRAVRDVSKHYNSKVSLEHQLPTASQKLKTTDECVVSSLISLVTCTSKLSSFLSGNIDFFSQTGGYRTRGSSIGNDPTMEGPRSNPATVQFRQKAANYLGLLTIVSI
;
A
#
# COMPACT_ATOMS: atom_id res chain seq x y z
N MET A 1 -12.22 14.82 37.29
CA MET A 1 -12.22 15.24 35.88
C MET A 1 -11.39 14.24 35.10
N LEU A 2 -12.03 13.29 34.41
CA LEU A 2 -11.32 12.42 33.46
C LEU A 2 -10.90 13.31 32.29
N ALA A 3 -9.61 13.39 32.01
CA ALA A 3 -9.11 14.02 30.80
C ALA A 3 -9.79 13.32 29.62
N ASN A 4 -10.67 14.04 28.93
CA ASN A 4 -11.27 13.58 27.68
C ASN A 4 -10.15 13.65 26.65
N THR A 5 -9.23 12.68 26.68
CA THR A 5 -8.13 12.61 25.73
C THR A 5 -8.74 12.30 24.38
N PHE A 6 -8.81 13.30 23.51
CA PHE A 6 -9.16 13.13 22.11
C PHE A 6 -8.18 12.12 21.51
N GLU A 7 -8.60 10.87 21.40
CA GLU A 7 -7.81 9.85 20.73
C GLU A 7 -7.85 10.11 19.23
N ARG A 8 -6.67 10.34 18.66
CA ARG A 8 -6.50 10.42 17.21
C ARG A 8 -6.18 9.03 16.69
N ILE A 9 -7.08 8.49 15.89
CA ILE A 9 -6.92 7.18 15.25
C ILE A 9 -6.47 7.41 13.81
N VAL A 10 -5.36 6.77 13.44
CA VAL A 10 -4.83 6.83 12.08
C VAL A 10 -5.09 5.51 11.38
N ILE A 11 -5.76 5.56 10.23
CA ILE A 11 -5.97 4.42 9.35
C ILE A 11 -5.07 4.57 8.13
N ALA A 12 -4.13 3.64 7.95
CA ALA A 12 -3.26 3.60 6.77
C ALA A 12 -3.96 2.86 5.61
N GLY A 13 -4.45 3.62 4.64
CA GLY A 13 -5.08 3.14 3.41
C GLY A 13 -6.51 3.63 3.24
N ALA A 14 -6.76 4.46 2.23
CA ALA A 14 -8.07 4.93 1.81
C ALA A 14 -8.71 4.00 0.77
N GLY A 15 -8.59 2.68 0.98
CA GLY A 15 -9.32 1.64 0.26
C GLY A 15 -10.60 1.24 0.98
N MET A 16 -11.31 0.25 0.42
CA MET A 16 -12.60 -0.22 0.94
C MET A 16 -12.56 -0.62 2.42
N THR A 17 -11.56 -1.42 2.81
CA THR A 17 -11.39 -1.85 4.21
C THR A 17 -11.16 -0.67 5.15
N GLY A 18 -10.26 0.25 4.79
CA GLY A 18 -9.97 1.42 5.62
C GLY A 18 -11.16 2.38 5.75
N ALA A 19 -11.89 2.59 4.65
CA ALA A 19 -13.10 3.40 4.64
C ALA A 19 -14.22 2.80 5.50
N LEU A 20 -14.50 1.51 5.36
CA LEU A 20 -15.51 0.82 6.17
C LEU A 20 -15.10 0.76 7.64
N SER A 21 -13.82 0.49 7.93
CA SER A 21 -13.30 0.51 9.31
C SER A 21 -13.46 1.90 9.94
N ALA A 22 -13.18 2.97 9.19
CA ALA A 22 -13.41 4.33 9.66
C ALA A 22 -14.89 4.59 10.00
N ALA A 23 -15.81 4.13 9.14
CA ALA A 23 -17.23 4.30 9.35
C ALA A 23 -17.74 3.55 10.59
N LEU A 24 -17.26 2.32 10.80
CA LEU A 24 -17.57 1.50 11.96
C LEU A 24 -16.97 2.08 13.25
N LEU A 25 -15.68 2.43 13.22
CA LEU A 25 -15.02 3.06 14.37
C LEU A 25 -15.67 4.39 14.74
N LYS A 26 -16.16 5.18 13.78
CA LYS A 26 -16.83 6.44 14.11
C LYS A 26 -18.16 6.22 14.84
N PHE A 27 -18.85 5.12 14.53
CA PHE A 27 -20.08 4.73 15.20
C PHE A 27 -19.82 4.38 16.67
N ASP A 28 -18.75 3.61 16.94
CA ASP A 28 -18.40 3.18 18.30
C ASP A 28 -17.67 4.28 19.11
N LEU A 29 -16.82 5.07 18.45
CA LEU A 29 -15.90 6.05 19.07
C LEU A 29 -16.24 7.47 18.61
N THR A 30 -17.41 7.96 19.02
CA THR A 30 -17.96 9.24 18.54
C THR A 30 -17.06 10.44 18.84
N SER A 31 -16.34 10.45 19.95
CA SER A 31 -15.42 11.52 20.39
C SER A 31 -14.05 11.50 19.70
N SER A 32 -13.65 10.40 19.06
CA SER A 32 -12.32 10.23 18.50
C SER A 32 -12.18 10.91 17.12
N GLU A 33 -11.00 11.46 16.85
CA GLU A 33 -10.63 12.02 15.54
C GLU A 33 -10.07 10.88 14.68
N ILE A 34 -10.76 10.55 13.58
CA ILE A 34 -10.29 9.54 12.64
C ILE A 34 -9.65 10.23 11.43
N VAL A 35 -8.41 9.87 11.15
CA VAL A 35 -7.62 10.36 10.01
C VAL A 35 -7.24 9.19 9.12
N ILE A 36 -7.58 9.25 7.84
CA ILE A 36 -7.25 8.22 6.87
C ILE A 36 -6.09 8.73 6.01
N ILE A 37 -4.97 8.01 6.02
CA ILE A 37 -3.77 8.36 5.27
C ILE A 37 -3.61 7.40 4.09
N ASP A 38 -3.48 7.91 2.87
CA ASP A 38 -3.14 7.09 1.69
C ASP A 38 -1.90 7.62 0.97
N LYS A 39 -1.14 6.72 0.36
CA LYS A 39 0.00 7.10 -0.49
C LYS A 39 -0.47 7.76 -1.80
N SER A 40 -1.68 7.45 -2.24
CA SER A 40 -2.25 7.82 -3.52
C SER A 40 -2.93 9.18 -3.43
N ARG A 41 -3.11 9.85 -4.57
CA ARG A 41 -3.77 11.17 -4.63
C ARG A 41 -5.28 11.13 -4.36
N GLY A 42 -5.89 9.95 -4.42
CA GLY A 42 -7.32 9.77 -4.26
C GLY A 42 -7.65 8.45 -3.58
N THR A 43 -8.91 8.34 -3.16
CA THR A 43 -9.45 7.19 -2.44
C THR A 43 -9.93 6.12 -3.41
N GLY A 44 -9.99 4.87 -2.96
CA GLY A 44 -10.49 3.74 -3.73
C GLY A 44 -9.55 2.54 -3.71
N GLY A 45 -8.24 2.78 -3.80
CA GLY A 45 -7.25 1.71 -3.91
C GLY A 45 -7.54 0.82 -5.13
N ARG A 46 -7.69 -0.50 -4.92
CA ARG A 46 -8.12 -1.46 -5.97
C ARG A 46 -9.58 -1.29 -6.41
N MET A 47 -10.33 -0.39 -5.78
CA MET A 47 -11.66 0.04 -6.18
C MET A 47 -11.62 1.49 -6.66
N SER A 48 -10.60 1.85 -7.43
CA SER A 48 -10.50 3.18 -8.05
C SER A 48 -11.29 3.25 -9.35
N THR A 49 -12.01 4.37 -9.54
CA THR A 49 -12.67 4.73 -10.79
C THR A 49 -11.86 5.84 -11.46
N SER A 50 -11.45 5.60 -12.70
CA SER A 50 -10.82 6.60 -13.57
C SER A 50 -11.88 7.39 -14.32
N ARG A 51 -11.57 8.64 -14.67
CA ARG A 51 -12.47 9.54 -15.40
C ARG A 51 -11.79 10.01 -16.67
N SER A 52 -12.54 10.15 -17.74
CA SER A 52 -12.05 10.81 -18.95
C SER A 52 -11.95 12.31 -18.72
N ASN A 53 -10.94 12.94 -19.34
CA ASN A 53 -10.85 14.40 -19.40
C ASN A 53 -11.55 14.96 -20.66
N GLU A 54 -11.90 14.10 -21.61
CA GLU A 54 -12.44 14.50 -22.93
C GLU A 54 -13.96 14.31 -23.00
N VAL A 55 -14.49 13.30 -22.31
CA VAL A 55 -15.91 12.98 -22.30
C VAL A 55 -16.44 13.13 -20.88
N GLU A 56 -17.32 14.10 -20.69
CA GLU A 56 -17.99 14.35 -19.42
C GLU A 56 -18.79 13.12 -18.97
N ALA A 57 -18.77 12.83 -17.66
CA ALA A 57 -19.41 11.66 -17.05
C ALA A 57 -18.90 10.28 -17.54
N SER A 58 -17.90 10.21 -18.43
CA SER A 58 -17.27 8.95 -18.80
C SER A 58 -16.30 8.48 -17.73
N THR A 59 -16.59 7.31 -17.17
CA THR A 59 -15.78 6.71 -16.10
C THR A 59 -15.50 5.24 -16.38
N VAL A 60 -14.33 4.76 -15.94
CA VAL A 60 -13.94 3.36 -16.07
C VAL A 60 -13.40 2.86 -14.73
N ASP A 61 -13.94 1.74 -14.27
CA ASP A 61 -13.41 1.03 -13.12
C ASP A 61 -12.22 0.18 -13.56
N LEU A 62 -11.01 0.48 -13.08
CA LEU A 62 -9.77 -0.21 -13.51
C LEU A 62 -9.42 -1.40 -12.61
N GLY A 63 -10.14 -1.59 -11.52
CA GLY A 63 -9.89 -2.63 -10.53
C GLY A 63 -11.08 -3.57 -10.41
N ALA A 64 -11.75 -3.57 -9.26
CA ALA A 64 -12.99 -4.35 -9.10
C ALA A 64 -14.06 -3.89 -10.11
N GLN A 65 -14.59 -4.83 -10.90
CA GLN A 65 -15.56 -4.57 -11.97
C GLN A 65 -17.01 -4.70 -11.50
N TYR A 66 -17.29 -5.70 -10.66
CA TYR A 66 -18.60 -6.00 -10.09
C TYR A 66 -18.42 -6.65 -8.72
N ILE A 67 -19.52 -6.75 -7.96
CA ILE A 67 -19.57 -7.38 -6.65
C ILE A 67 -20.47 -8.62 -6.73
N SER A 68 -19.89 -9.79 -6.51
CA SER A 68 -20.63 -11.04 -6.35
C SER A 68 -20.95 -11.26 -4.88
N VAL A 69 -22.19 -11.61 -4.58
CA VAL A 69 -22.65 -11.86 -3.21
C VAL A 69 -23.23 -13.27 -3.15
N ALA A 70 -22.54 -14.16 -2.47
CA ALA A 70 -23.06 -15.47 -2.12
C ALA A 70 -24.21 -15.33 -1.11
N LYS A 71 -25.15 -16.28 -1.12
CA LYS A 71 -26.39 -16.20 -0.33
C LYS A 71 -26.16 -16.02 1.17
N ASP A 72 -25.16 -16.69 1.74
CA ASP A 72 -24.79 -16.58 3.15
C ASP A 72 -24.26 -15.17 3.50
N TYR A 73 -23.43 -14.59 2.64
CA TYR A 73 -22.93 -13.21 2.79
C TYR A 73 -24.03 -12.17 2.60
N GLN A 74 -25.01 -12.44 1.73
CA GLN A 74 -26.17 -11.56 1.56
C GLN A 74 -26.98 -11.44 2.85
N ILE A 75 -27.14 -12.54 3.59
CA ILE A 75 -27.83 -12.56 4.88
C ILE A 75 -26.95 -11.88 5.95
N LYS A 76 -25.68 -12.29 6.06
CA LYS A 76 -24.77 -11.83 7.10
C LYS A 76 -24.48 -10.33 7.03
N HIS A 77 -24.40 -9.77 5.83
CA HIS A 77 -24.05 -8.36 5.60
C HIS A 77 -25.22 -7.54 5.03
N LYS A 78 -26.45 -8.02 5.23
CA LYS A 78 -27.68 -7.42 4.69
C LYS A 78 -27.77 -5.92 4.94
N THR A 79 -27.45 -5.46 6.15
CA THR A 79 -27.53 -4.03 6.50
C THR A 79 -26.65 -3.15 5.61
N PHE A 80 -25.41 -3.57 5.34
CA PHE A 80 -24.53 -2.83 4.43
C PHE A 80 -25.02 -2.90 2.99
N HIS A 81 -25.48 -4.07 2.57
CA HIS A 81 -25.99 -4.27 1.22
C HIS A 81 -27.20 -3.37 0.94
N ASP A 82 -28.20 -3.39 1.82
CA ASP A 82 -29.41 -2.58 1.70
C ASP A 82 -29.12 -1.08 1.75
N GLU A 83 -28.18 -0.66 2.61
CA GLU A 83 -27.70 0.73 2.65
C GLU A 83 -27.12 1.13 1.28
N LEU A 84 -26.25 0.31 0.68
CA LEU A 84 -25.62 0.64 -0.58
C LEU A 84 -26.62 0.64 -1.76
N VAL A 85 -27.59 -0.28 -1.77
CA VAL A 85 -28.64 -0.33 -2.79
C VAL A 85 -29.59 0.87 -2.65
N SER A 86 -30.04 1.20 -1.44
CA SER A 86 -30.96 2.33 -1.20
C SER A 86 -30.33 3.69 -1.53
N ASN A 87 -29.01 3.83 -1.40
CA ASN A 87 -28.27 5.03 -1.83
C ASN A 87 -27.94 5.06 -3.34
N GLY A 88 -28.38 4.05 -4.09
CA GLY A 88 -28.10 3.90 -5.52
C GLY A 88 -26.59 3.78 -5.81
N LEU A 89 -25.84 3.19 -4.88
CA LEU A 89 -24.41 2.93 -5.02
C LEU A 89 -24.16 1.52 -5.56
N LEU A 90 -25.06 0.57 -5.26
CA LEU A 90 -25.12 -0.75 -5.88
C LEU A 90 -26.43 -0.91 -6.66
N ALA A 91 -26.35 -1.61 -7.78
CA ALA A 91 -27.50 -2.04 -8.56
C ALA A 91 -27.27 -3.48 -9.06
N PRO A 92 -28.32 -4.31 -9.20
CA PRO A 92 -28.18 -5.63 -9.81
C PRO A 92 -27.52 -5.54 -11.19
N LEU A 93 -26.61 -6.47 -11.49
CA LEU A 93 -26.03 -6.58 -12.81
C LEU A 93 -27.09 -7.08 -13.79
N ILE A 94 -27.34 -6.31 -14.85
CA ILE A 94 -28.26 -6.68 -15.94
C ILE A 94 -27.40 -7.14 -17.12
N GLY A 95 -27.42 -8.44 -17.40
CA GLY A 95 -26.66 -9.05 -18.50
C GLY A 95 -26.02 -10.38 -18.10
N SER A 96 -25.26 -10.96 -19.02
CA SER A 96 -24.44 -12.16 -18.78
C SER A 96 -22.97 -11.78 -18.67
N ILE A 97 -22.26 -12.46 -17.77
CA ILE A 97 -20.80 -12.42 -17.69
C ILE A 97 -20.29 -13.70 -18.35
N GLU A 98 -19.64 -13.56 -19.50
CA GLU A 98 -19.07 -14.71 -20.19
C GLU A 98 -18.02 -15.41 -19.31
N GLY A 99 -18.13 -16.73 -19.18
CA GLY A 99 -17.19 -17.53 -18.40
C GLY A 99 -17.36 -17.43 -16.88
N ASP A 100 -18.47 -16.87 -16.38
CA ASP A 100 -18.78 -16.90 -14.96
C ASP A 100 -18.93 -18.33 -14.44
N ARG A 101 -18.30 -18.58 -13.28
CA ARG A 101 -18.26 -19.87 -12.59
C ARG A 101 -18.79 -19.77 -11.16
N SER A 102 -19.50 -18.69 -10.86
CA SER A 102 -20.10 -18.45 -9.55
C SER A 102 -21.14 -19.53 -9.23
N ALA A 103 -21.33 -19.80 -7.95
CA ALA A 103 -22.36 -20.74 -7.51
C ALA A 103 -23.75 -20.22 -7.93
N GLY A 104 -24.70 -21.13 -8.21
CA GLY A 104 -25.98 -20.77 -8.84
C GLY A 104 -26.89 -19.83 -8.04
N ASP A 105 -26.64 -19.65 -6.73
CA ASP A 105 -27.35 -18.70 -5.87
C ASP A 105 -26.59 -17.38 -5.64
N THR A 106 -25.45 -17.19 -6.31
CA THR A 106 -24.68 -15.95 -6.26
C THR A 106 -25.37 -14.87 -7.10
N VAL A 107 -25.49 -13.67 -6.52
CA VAL A 107 -26.05 -12.51 -7.21
C VAL A 107 -24.95 -11.49 -7.48
N HIS A 108 -24.93 -10.93 -8.69
CA HIS A 108 -23.94 -9.94 -9.11
C HIS A 108 -24.53 -8.53 -9.10
N TYR A 109 -23.72 -7.58 -8.65
CA TYR A 109 -24.05 -6.16 -8.57
C TYR A 109 -22.97 -5.32 -9.25
N VAL A 110 -23.40 -4.21 -9.83
CA VAL A 110 -22.55 -3.16 -10.38
C VAL A 110 -22.67 -1.88 -9.56
N THR A 111 -21.75 -0.96 -9.78
CA THR A 111 -21.74 0.36 -9.13
C THR A 111 -22.01 1.45 -10.17
N PRO A 112 -23.26 1.91 -10.35
CA PRO A 112 -23.62 2.87 -11.41
C PRO A 112 -22.84 4.20 -11.34
N LYS A 113 -22.33 4.55 -10.16
CA LYS A 113 -21.54 5.77 -9.90
C LYS A 113 -20.02 5.51 -9.89
N GLY A 114 -19.60 4.36 -10.41
CA GLY A 114 -18.23 3.84 -10.37
C GLY A 114 -17.87 3.21 -9.03
N VAL A 115 -16.98 2.21 -9.04
CA VAL A 115 -16.68 1.38 -7.87
C VAL A 115 -16.04 2.16 -6.70
N SER A 116 -15.38 3.28 -6.99
CA SER A 116 -14.83 4.18 -5.97
C SER A 116 -15.90 4.92 -5.16
N SER A 117 -17.15 4.97 -5.65
CA SER A 117 -18.26 5.60 -4.95
C SER A 117 -18.57 4.93 -3.62
N LEU A 118 -18.38 3.61 -3.52
CA LEU A 118 -18.54 2.84 -2.28
C LEU A 118 -17.55 3.29 -1.20
N VAL A 119 -16.27 3.44 -1.59
CA VAL A 119 -15.22 3.90 -0.68
C VAL A 119 -15.50 5.34 -0.22
N LYS A 120 -15.88 6.22 -1.15
CA LYS A 120 -16.23 7.62 -0.83
C LYS A 120 -17.44 7.71 0.11
N HIS A 121 -18.42 6.84 -0.05
CA HIS A 121 -19.59 6.76 0.83
C HIS A 121 -19.17 6.49 2.28
N PHE A 122 -18.37 5.45 2.53
CA PHE A 122 -17.96 5.12 3.90
C PHE A 122 -17.00 6.15 4.50
N ILE A 123 -16.11 6.76 3.70
CA ILE A 123 -15.30 7.89 4.18
C ILE A 123 -16.19 9.06 4.59
N LYS A 124 -17.18 9.43 3.76
CA LYS A 124 -18.14 10.49 4.09
C LYS A 124 -18.94 10.15 5.35
N LYS A 125 -19.42 8.91 5.47
CA LYS A 125 -20.18 8.40 6.63
C LYS A 125 -19.37 8.50 7.93
N SER A 126 -18.06 8.23 7.86
CA SER A 126 -17.17 8.34 9.01
C SER A 126 -16.84 9.77 9.44
N GLY A 127 -17.15 10.78 8.62
CA GLY A 127 -16.69 12.16 8.83
C GLY A 127 -15.16 12.33 8.84
N SER A 128 -14.41 11.29 8.46
CA SER A 128 -12.94 11.26 8.52
C SER A 128 -12.34 12.15 7.45
N LYS A 129 -11.23 12.80 7.80
CA LYS A 129 -10.39 13.48 6.81
C LYS A 129 -9.50 12.44 6.13
N SER A 130 -9.57 12.36 4.81
CA SER A 130 -8.57 11.64 4.02
C SER A 130 -7.47 12.61 3.61
N CYS A 131 -6.23 12.31 3.99
CA CYS A 131 -5.06 13.11 3.66
C CYS A 131 -3.97 12.27 2.98
N PRO A 132 -3.13 12.90 2.15
CA PRO A 132 -1.98 12.21 1.59
C PRO A 132 -0.99 11.85 2.70
N HIS A 133 -0.21 10.81 2.46
CA HIS A 133 0.90 10.43 3.33
C HIS A 133 1.84 11.63 3.61
N PRO A 134 2.14 11.95 4.89
CA PRO A 134 2.90 13.14 5.26
C PRO A 134 4.37 13.02 4.86
N LYS A 135 4.69 13.50 3.65
CA LYS A 135 6.05 13.45 3.08
C LYS A 135 7.08 14.22 3.90
N ILE A 136 6.65 15.22 4.69
CA ILE A 136 7.51 15.98 5.60
C ILE A 136 8.24 15.08 6.61
N ASN A 137 7.69 13.90 6.91
CA ASN A 137 8.29 12.94 7.83
C ASN A 137 9.29 11.98 7.16
N HIS A 138 9.42 11.99 5.83
CA HIS A 138 10.34 11.09 5.08
C HIS A 138 11.80 11.23 5.51
N PRO A 139 12.39 12.46 5.57
CA PRO A 139 13.78 12.61 6.02
C PRO A 139 14.01 12.00 7.40
N ARG A 140 13.09 12.24 8.33
CA ARG A 140 13.19 11.72 9.69
C ARG A 140 13.10 10.19 9.73
N PHE A 141 12.16 9.62 8.98
CA PHE A 141 12.02 8.16 8.87
C PHE A 141 13.30 7.51 8.34
N PHE A 142 13.85 8.01 7.23
CA PHE A 142 15.05 7.43 6.63
C PHE A 142 16.31 7.66 7.48
N THR A 143 16.38 8.78 8.20
CA THR A 143 17.44 9.00 9.19
C THR A 143 17.39 7.98 10.31
N LEU A 144 16.21 7.72 10.88
CA LEU A 144 16.04 6.71 11.91
C LEU A 144 16.31 5.29 11.39
N LEU A 145 15.82 4.97 10.19
CA LEU A 145 16.09 3.68 9.56
C LEU A 145 17.59 3.48 9.32
N CYS A 146 18.29 4.51 8.84
CA CYS A 146 19.74 4.49 8.66
C CYS A 146 20.46 4.24 9.99
N GLN A 147 20.03 4.90 11.07
CA GLN A 147 20.59 4.68 12.39
C GLN A 147 20.36 3.24 12.87
N VAL A 148 19.15 2.72 12.74
CA VAL A 148 18.82 1.33 13.12
C VAL A 148 19.64 0.32 12.32
N LEU A 149 19.85 0.52 11.02
CA LEU A 149 20.69 -0.37 10.21
C LEU A 149 22.17 -0.32 10.61
N LYS A 150 22.69 0.86 11.00
CA LYS A 150 24.05 1.00 11.54
C LYS A 150 24.19 0.27 12.88
N ASP A 151 23.21 0.42 13.75
CA ASP A 151 23.21 -0.23 15.06
C ASP A 151 23.08 -1.75 14.93
N LEU A 152 22.24 -2.23 14.00
CA LEU A 152 22.14 -3.64 13.65
C LEU A 152 23.45 -4.20 13.09
N ASP A 153 24.10 -3.49 12.15
CA ASP A 153 25.39 -3.92 11.61
C ASP A 153 26.46 -4.04 12.70
N ARG A 154 26.53 -3.06 13.62
CA ARG A 154 27.44 -3.12 14.77
C ARG A 154 27.14 -4.31 15.67
N ALA A 155 25.88 -4.49 16.06
CA ALA A 155 25.47 -5.57 16.95
C ALA A 155 25.80 -6.95 16.34
N VAL A 156 25.53 -7.15 15.05
CA VAL A 156 25.83 -8.41 14.36
C VAL A 156 27.34 -8.65 14.24
N ARG A 157 28.15 -7.61 14.00
CA ARG A 157 29.62 -7.72 14.03
C ARG A 157 30.14 -8.11 15.40
N ASP A 158 29.61 -7.51 16.46
CA ASP A 158 30.02 -7.81 17.84
C ASP A 158 29.66 -9.25 18.19
N VAL A 159 28.45 -9.71 17.84
CA VAL A 159 28.04 -11.12 18.00
C VAL A 159 28.95 -12.04 17.20
N SER A 160 29.23 -11.74 15.93
CA SER A 160 30.14 -12.52 15.10
C SER A 160 31.53 -12.60 15.72
N LYS A 161 32.09 -11.48 16.17
CA LYS A 161 33.42 -11.42 16.79
C LYS A 161 33.46 -12.27 18.05
N HIS A 162 32.52 -12.07 18.97
CA HIS A 162 32.49 -12.81 20.24
C HIS A 162 32.24 -14.30 20.01
N TYR A 163 31.36 -14.67 19.08
CA TYR A 163 31.11 -16.07 18.75
C TYR A 163 32.36 -16.74 18.16
N ASN A 164 33.06 -16.09 17.23
CA ASN A 164 34.31 -16.62 16.67
C ASN A 164 35.39 -16.81 17.76
N SER A 165 35.55 -15.84 18.67
CA SER A 165 36.47 -16.00 19.81
C SER A 165 36.07 -17.16 20.72
N LYS A 166 34.78 -17.31 21.02
CA LYS A 166 34.25 -18.42 21.81
C LYS A 166 34.54 -19.77 21.15
N VAL A 167 34.21 -19.92 19.87
CA VAL A 167 34.44 -21.13 19.08
C VAL A 167 35.92 -21.52 19.09
N SER A 168 36.83 -20.54 18.91
CA SER A 168 38.27 -20.78 18.95
C SER A 168 38.75 -21.34 20.30
N LEU A 169 38.13 -20.95 21.41
CA LEU A 169 38.49 -21.45 22.74
C LEU A 169 37.85 -22.82 23.01
N GLU A 170 36.56 -22.98 22.68
CA GLU A 170 35.84 -24.24 22.91
C GLU A 170 36.41 -25.39 22.07
N HIS A 171 36.84 -25.14 20.84
CA HIS A 171 37.39 -26.17 19.96
C HIS A 171 38.77 -26.70 20.41
N GLN A 172 39.48 -25.95 21.26
CA GLN A 172 40.73 -26.38 21.88
C GLN A 172 40.52 -27.33 23.07
N LEU A 173 39.30 -27.43 23.59
CA LEU A 173 39.02 -28.33 24.72
C LEU A 173 39.01 -29.79 24.27
N PRO A 174 39.60 -30.71 25.06
CA PRO A 174 39.60 -32.14 24.73
C PRO A 174 38.21 -32.79 24.78
N THR A 175 37.23 -32.12 25.40
CA THR A 175 35.83 -32.55 25.50
C THR A 175 34.97 -32.08 24.33
N ALA A 176 35.50 -31.27 23.41
CA ALA A 176 34.75 -30.74 22.28
C ALA A 176 34.42 -31.84 21.26
N SER A 177 33.15 -32.26 21.24
CA SER A 177 32.67 -33.26 20.30
C SER A 177 32.74 -32.77 18.85
N GLN A 178 32.90 -33.68 17.89
CA GLN A 178 32.88 -33.34 16.46
C GLN A 178 31.56 -32.68 16.03
N LYS A 179 30.44 -33.09 16.62
CA LYS A 179 29.11 -32.52 16.35
C LYS A 179 29.00 -31.06 16.80
N LEU A 180 29.63 -30.70 17.93
CA LEU A 180 29.73 -29.31 18.37
C LEU A 180 30.53 -28.49 17.36
N LYS A 181 31.69 -28.99 16.94
CA LYS A 181 32.58 -28.30 16.00
C LYS A 181 31.90 -27.97 14.67
N THR A 182 31.20 -28.95 14.08
CA THR A 182 30.48 -28.74 12.81
C THR A 182 29.30 -27.76 12.97
N THR A 183 28.60 -27.81 14.12
CA THR A 183 27.50 -26.87 14.40
C THR A 183 28.03 -25.44 14.50
N ASP A 184 29.14 -25.24 15.20
CA ASP A 184 29.78 -23.93 15.34
C ASP A 184 30.25 -23.36 14.01
N GLU A 185 30.84 -24.18 13.14
CA GLU A 185 31.26 -23.76 11.80
C GLU A 185 30.05 -23.26 10.97
N CYS A 186 28.91 -23.94 11.04
CA CYS A 186 27.68 -23.49 10.39
C CYS A 186 27.16 -22.16 10.94
N VAL A 187 27.21 -21.97 12.27
CA VAL A 187 26.80 -20.72 12.92
C VAL A 187 27.74 -19.58 12.55
N VAL A 188 29.05 -19.81 12.55
CA VAL A 188 30.06 -18.84 12.11
C VAL A 188 29.82 -18.41 10.67
N SER A 189 29.59 -19.37 9.75
CA SER A 189 29.28 -19.06 8.35
C SER A 189 28.00 -18.23 8.19
N SER A 190 26.97 -18.53 8.99
CA SER A 190 25.71 -17.78 9.02
C SER A 190 25.92 -16.36 9.54
N LEU A 191 26.72 -16.18 10.59
CA LEU A 191 27.06 -14.87 11.16
C LEU A 191 27.87 -14.02 10.18
N ILE A 192 28.84 -14.60 9.46
CA ILE A 192 29.61 -13.90 8.41
C ILE A 192 28.68 -13.41 7.30
N SER A 193 27.73 -14.25 6.87
CA SER A 193 26.73 -13.88 5.88
C SER A 193 25.85 -12.74 6.37
N LEU A 194 25.43 -12.78 7.64
CA LEU A 194 24.61 -11.74 8.24
C LEU A 194 25.37 -10.41 8.36
N VAL A 195 26.63 -10.42 8.84
CA VAL A 195 27.52 -9.25 8.86
C VAL A 195 27.63 -8.63 7.46
N THR A 196 27.81 -9.46 6.44
CA THR A 196 27.93 -8.98 5.05
C THR A 196 26.65 -8.30 4.59
N CYS A 197 25.48 -8.90 4.86
CA CYS A 197 24.18 -8.34 4.48
C CYS A 197 23.87 -7.05 5.23
N THR A 198 24.05 -7.00 6.55
CA THR A 198 23.80 -5.80 7.36
C THR A 198 24.73 -4.66 6.98
N SER A 199 26.00 -4.96 6.68
CA SER A 199 26.98 -3.98 6.23
C SER A 199 26.59 -3.35 4.90
N LYS A 200 26.14 -4.17 3.94
CA LYS A 200 25.70 -3.70 2.63
C LYS A 200 24.45 -2.84 2.74
N LEU A 201 23.47 -3.26 3.55
CA LEU A 201 22.24 -2.50 3.78
C LEU A 201 22.51 -1.16 4.45
N SER A 202 23.30 -1.16 5.52
CA SER A 202 23.73 0.04 6.23
C SER A 202 24.46 1.01 5.29
N SER A 203 25.48 0.54 4.57
CA SER A 203 26.26 1.36 3.63
C SER A 203 25.41 1.91 2.48
N PHE A 204 24.54 1.07 1.89
CA PHE A 204 23.64 1.48 0.83
C PHE A 204 22.70 2.58 1.30
N LEU A 205 22.01 2.39 2.44
CA LEU A 205 21.06 3.37 2.92
C LEU A 205 21.76 4.68 3.33
N SER A 206 22.90 4.60 4.03
CA SER A 206 23.65 5.80 4.43
C SER A 206 24.23 6.56 3.24
N GLY A 207 24.72 5.86 2.22
CA GLY A 207 25.29 6.48 1.02
C GLY A 207 24.24 7.12 0.11
N ASN A 208 22.96 6.76 0.28
CA ASN A 208 21.85 7.25 -0.52
C ASN A 208 20.79 8.01 0.33
N ILE A 209 21.13 8.40 1.57
CA ILE A 209 20.15 8.97 2.50
C ILE A 209 19.52 10.26 1.98
N ASP A 210 20.29 11.10 1.28
CA ASP A 210 19.79 12.33 0.67
C ASP A 210 18.75 12.02 -0.40
N PHE A 211 18.98 11.01 -1.23
CA PHE A 211 18.02 10.55 -2.24
C PHE A 211 16.71 10.08 -1.60
N PHE A 212 16.79 9.28 -0.53
CA PHE A 212 15.58 8.80 0.17
C PHE A 212 14.87 9.90 0.96
N SER A 213 15.60 10.89 1.45
CA SER A 213 15.06 12.01 2.24
C SER A 213 14.44 13.10 1.37
N GLN A 214 14.66 13.09 0.06
CA GLN A 214 14.03 14.06 -0.85
C GLN A 214 12.51 13.91 -0.85
N THR A 215 11.81 15.00 -0.56
CA THR A 215 10.36 15.13 -0.75
C THR A 215 10.02 15.29 -2.24
N GLY A 216 10.25 14.27 -3.05
CA GLY A 216 10.06 14.35 -4.50
C GLY A 216 9.49 13.06 -5.07
N GLY A 217 8.29 13.13 -5.67
CA GLY A 217 7.82 12.09 -6.57
C GLY A 217 8.37 12.35 -7.98
N TYR A 218 8.74 11.29 -8.72
CA TYR A 218 9.08 11.44 -10.13
C TYR A 218 7.88 12.00 -10.91
N ARG A 219 8.00 13.19 -11.51
CA ARG A 219 6.97 13.69 -12.47
C ARG A 219 7.17 13.00 -13.81
N THR A 220 6.13 12.38 -14.38
CA THR A 220 6.15 12.08 -15.81
C THR A 220 6.02 13.38 -16.60
N ARG A 221 7.07 13.80 -17.33
CA ARG A 221 7.05 15.01 -18.17
C ARG A 221 5.86 14.91 -19.15
N GLY A 222 4.94 15.88 -19.14
CA GLY A 222 3.78 15.89 -20.06
C GLY A 222 2.49 15.19 -19.60
N SER A 223 2.38 14.72 -18.34
CA SER A 223 1.07 14.32 -17.80
C SER A 223 0.43 15.48 -17.04
N SER A 224 -0.68 15.98 -17.59
CA SER A 224 -1.54 17.02 -17.04
C SER A 224 -2.27 16.55 -15.77
N ILE A 225 -1.55 16.24 -14.70
CA ILE A 225 -2.17 15.93 -13.41
C ILE A 225 -1.32 16.56 -12.29
N GLY A 226 -1.53 17.85 -12.05
CA GLY A 226 -1.03 18.60 -10.89
C GLY A 226 -0.26 19.87 -11.26
N ASN A 227 -0.95 21.01 -11.26
CA ASN A 227 -0.35 22.36 -11.28
C ASN A 227 -0.03 22.84 -9.86
N ASP A 228 0.38 21.95 -8.95
CA ASP A 228 0.81 22.37 -7.61
C ASP A 228 2.29 22.81 -7.68
N PRO A 229 2.60 24.11 -7.54
CA PRO A 229 3.96 24.64 -7.61
C PRO A 229 4.80 24.24 -6.40
N THR A 230 4.23 23.63 -5.35
CA THR A 230 4.97 23.17 -4.17
C THR A 230 5.58 21.76 -4.32
N MET A 231 5.34 21.08 -5.45
CA MET A 231 5.79 19.71 -5.73
C MET A 231 6.91 19.67 -6.81
N GLU A 232 8.01 20.38 -6.58
CA GLU A 232 9.23 20.30 -7.42
C GLU A 232 10.04 19.02 -7.15
N GLY A 233 9.54 17.88 -7.63
CA GLY A 233 10.27 16.61 -7.60
C GLY A 233 11.07 16.33 -8.88
N PRO A 234 12.02 15.37 -8.86
CA PRO A 234 12.79 14.95 -10.03
C PRO A 234 11.89 14.57 -11.22
N ARG A 235 12.32 14.87 -12.44
CA ARG A 235 11.56 14.54 -13.67
C ARG A 235 11.90 13.11 -14.10
N SER A 236 10.90 12.31 -14.49
CA SER A 236 11.13 11.00 -15.10
C SER A 236 11.96 11.14 -16.37
N ASN A 237 12.74 10.11 -16.71
CA ASN A 237 13.48 10.08 -17.97
C ASN A 237 12.51 10.32 -19.17
N PRO A 238 12.89 11.11 -20.19
CA PRO A 238 12.07 11.33 -21.38
C PRO A 238 11.56 10.05 -22.05
N ALA A 239 12.32 8.94 -21.97
CA ALA A 239 11.92 7.65 -22.52
C ALA A 239 10.60 7.13 -21.94
N THR A 240 10.33 7.35 -20.66
CA THR A 240 9.07 6.92 -20.00
C THR A 240 7.85 7.55 -20.65
N VAL A 241 7.97 8.80 -21.10
CA VAL A 241 6.90 9.54 -21.79
C VAL A 241 6.72 9.00 -23.20
N GLN A 242 7.83 8.74 -23.90
CA GLN A 242 7.79 8.15 -25.25
C GLN A 242 7.13 6.77 -25.24
N PHE A 243 7.45 5.91 -24.26
CA PHE A 243 6.81 4.60 -24.14
C PHE A 243 5.32 4.72 -23.84
N ARG A 244 4.90 5.65 -22.97
CA ARG A 244 3.49 5.92 -22.73
C ARG A 244 2.78 6.41 -23.99
N GLN A 245 3.37 7.31 -24.75
CA GLN A 245 2.79 7.80 -26.01
C GLN A 245 2.69 6.68 -27.05
N LYS A 246 3.73 5.85 -27.19
CA LYS A 246 3.70 4.68 -28.07
C LYS A 246 2.58 3.72 -27.67
N ALA A 247 2.40 3.46 -26.38
CA ALA A 247 1.31 2.62 -25.88
C ALA A 247 -0.07 3.24 -26.14
N ALA A 248 -0.24 4.54 -25.92
CA ALA A 248 -1.49 5.25 -26.21
C ALA A 248 -1.83 5.22 -27.71
N ASN A 249 -0.83 5.47 -28.58
CA ASN A 249 -0.99 5.38 -30.03
C ASN A 249 -1.35 3.94 -30.47
N TYR A 250 -0.68 2.94 -29.90
CA TYR A 250 -0.98 1.54 -30.17
C TYR A 250 -2.43 1.18 -29.79
N LEU A 251 -2.90 1.60 -28.60
CA LEU A 251 -4.30 1.41 -28.19
C LEU A 251 -5.28 2.16 -29.10
N GLY A 252 -4.94 3.38 -29.53
CA GLY A 252 -5.76 4.15 -30.49
C GLY A 252 -5.91 3.47 -31.85
N LEU A 253 -4.86 2.78 -32.32
CA LEU A 253 -4.92 1.98 -33.55
C LEU A 253 -5.80 0.73 -33.39
N LEU A 254 -5.88 0.14 -32.19
CA LEU A 254 -6.76 -1.00 -31.92
C LEU A 254 -8.25 -0.60 -31.92
N THR A 255 -8.59 0.62 -31.50
CA THR A 255 -9.97 1.13 -31.55
C THR A 255 -10.50 1.43 -32.96
N ILE A 256 -9.63 1.51 -33.98
CA ILE A 256 -10.05 1.78 -35.37
C ILE A 256 -10.47 0.48 -36.11
N VAL A 257 -10.15 -0.70 -35.56
CA VAL A 257 -10.38 -2.01 -36.24
C VAL A 257 -11.65 -2.72 -35.71
N SER A 258 -12.56 -2.01 -35.04
CA SER A 258 -13.84 -2.60 -34.60
C SER A 258 -15.00 -1.64 -34.82
N ILE A 259 -15.32 -1.41 -36.10
CA ILE A 259 -16.67 -1.22 -36.64
C ILE A 259 -16.72 -1.96 -37.98
#